data_AF-A0A8T3ND99-F1
#
_entry.id   AF-A0A8T3ND99-F1
#
_cell.length_a   1.000
_cell.length_b   1.000
_cell.length_c   1.000
_cell.angle_alpha   90.00
_cell.angle_beta   90.00
_cell.angle_gamma   90.00
#
_symmetry.space_group_name_H-M   'P 1'
#
loop_
_entity.id
_entity.type
_entity.pdbx_description
1 polymer ?
#
loop_
_entity_poly.entity_id
_entity_poly.type
_entity_poly.pdbx_seq_one_letter_code
_entity_poly.pdbx_strand_id
1 'polypeptide(L)' 'MSVARVTEISATSEKSFEDAIEQGVARATKTLRGVRSA' A
#
# COMPACT_ATOMS: atom_id res chain seq x y z
N MET A 1 12.10 -9.62 -19.75
CA MET A 1 10.63 -9.61 -19.58
C MET A 1 10.30 -8.97 -18.24
N SER A 2 9.60 -7.83 -18.23
CA SER A 2 9.10 -7.20 -17.01
C SER A 2 7.72 -7.76 -16.68
N VAL A 3 7.58 -8.44 -15.54
CA VAL A 3 6.29 -8.95 -15.07
C VAL A 3 5.83 -8.06 -13.93
N ALA A 4 4.69 -7.41 -14.09
CA ALA A 4 4.07 -6.62 -13.04
C ALA A 4 3.30 -7.53 -12.08
N ARG A 5 3.40 -7.26 -10.78
CA ARG A 5 2.61 -7.94 -9.74
C ARG A 5 1.59 -6.96 -9.19
N VAL A 6 0.32 -7.32 -9.27
CA VAL A 6 -0.78 -6.55 -8.68
C VAL A 6 -1.20 -7.24 -7.39
N THR A 7 -1.25 -6.48 -6.30
CA THR A 7 -1.68 -6.95 -4.97
C THR A 7 -2.66 -5.94 -4.39
N GLU A 8 -3.84 -6.41 -4.00
CA GLU A 8 -4.84 -5.61 -3.31
C GLU A 8 -4.53 -5.58 -1.81
N ILE A 9 -4.59 -4.40 -1.19
CA ILE A 9 -4.33 -4.21 0.23
C ILE A 9 -5.47 -3.37 0.81
N SER A 10 -6.14 -3.90 1.82
CA SER A 10 -7.12 -3.16 2.61
C SER A 10 -6.48 -2.74 3.92
N ALA A 11 -6.58 -1.46 4.25
CA ALA A 11 -6.15 -0.90 5.53
C ALA A 11 -7.35 -0.23 6.19
N THR A 12 -7.49 -0.44 7.49
CA THR A 12 -8.55 0.15 8.30
C THR A 12 -7.90 0.97 9.41
N SER A 13 -8.33 2.22 9.59
CA SER A 13 -7.93 3.04 10.74
C SER A 13 -9.17 3.55 11.46
N GLU A 14 -9.06 3.64 12.79
CA GLU A 14 -10.07 4.21 13.67
C GLU A 14 -10.05 5.74 13.69
N LYS A 15 -8.98 6.37 13.18
CA LYS A 15 -8.82 7.83 13.20
C LYS A 15 -9.46 8.51 12.00
N SER A 16 -9.08 8.09 10.80
CA SER A 16 -9.54 8.71 9.55
C SER A 16 -9.20 7.82 8.35
N PHE A 17 -9.82 8.15 7.22
CA PHE A 17 -9.55 7.49 5.95
C PHE A 17 -8.11 7.73 5.46
N GLU A 18 -7.61 8.97 5.53
CA GLU A 18 -6.21 9.27 5.20
C GLU A 18 -5.20 8.49 6.04
N ASP A 19 -5.43 8.33 7.35
CA ASP A 19 -4.52 7.57 8.22
C ASP A 19 -4.52 6.07 7.85
N ALA A 20 -5.67 5.53 7.42
CA ALA A 20 -5.75 4.17 6.90
C ALA A 20 -4.92 4.00 5.61
N ILE A 21 -4.99 4.97 4.68
CA ILE A 21 -4.20 4.97 3.44
C ILE A 21 -2.71 5.03 3.76
N GLU A 22 -2.28 5.98 4.59
CA GLU A 22 -0.87 6.19 4.90
C GLU A 22 -0.25 4.94 5.56
N GLN A 23 -0.95 4.33 6.50
CA GLN A 23 -0.53 3.07 7.14
C GLN A 23 -0.47 1.91 6.14
N GLY A 24 -1.47 1.80 5.25
CA GLY A 24 -1.51 0.79 4.20
C GLY A 24 -0.33 0.89 3.24
N VAL A 25 -0.04 2.10 2.76
CA VAL A 25 1.08 2.40 1.86
C VAL A 25 2.42 2.17 2.55
N ALA A 26 2.57 2.58 3.82
CA ALA A 26 3.79 2.36 4.59
C ALA A 26 4.09 0.86 4.77
N ARG A 27 3.06 0.04 5.05
CA ARG A 27 3.19 -1.42 5.16
C ARG A 27 3.54 -2.05 3.81
N ALA A 28 2.89 -1.61 2.73
CA ALA A 28 3.17 -2.08 1.38
C ALA A 28 4.62 -1.80 1.01
N THR A 29 5.11 -0.59 1.25
CA THR A 29 6.46 -0.14 0.91
C THR A 29 7.56 -0.86 1.72
N LYS A 30 7.24 -1.35 2.94
CA LYS A 30 8.20 -2.18 3.72
C LYS A 30 8.54 -3.51 3.04
N THR A 31 7.63 -4.05 2.23
CA THR A 31 7.77 -5.41 1.66
C THR A 31 7.88 -5.42 0.14
N LEU A 32 7.19 -4.49 -0.53
CA LEU A 32 7.18 -4.33 -1.98
C LEU A 32 8.17 -3.23 -2.38
N ARG A 33 9.09 -3.56 -3.29
CA ARG A 33 10.06 -2.60 -3.85
C ARG A 33 9.51 -2.00 -5.14
N GLY A 34 9.60 -0.67 -5.27
CA GLY A 34 9.18 0.05 -6.49
C GLY A 34 7.69 0.40 -6.56
N VAL A 35 7.03 0.60 -5.40
CA VAL A 35 5.66 1.14 -5.33
C VAL A 35 5.65 2.53 -5.95
N ARG A 36 4.86 2.73 -7.02
CA ARG A 36 4.87 3.98 -7.82
C ARG A 36 3.52 4.68 -7.88
N SER A 37 2.43 3.98 -7.59
CA SER A 37 1.07 4.52 -7.53
C SER A 37 0.26 3.75 -6.48
N ALA A 38 -0.47 4.47 -5.65
CA ALA A 38 -1.41 3.96 -4.65
C ALA A 38 -2.75 4.65 -4.86
#